data_AF-A0A960NSX2-F1
#
_entry.id   AF-A0A960NSX2-F1
#
_cell.length_a   1.000
_cell.length_b   1.000
_cell.length_c   1.000
_cell.angle_alpha   90.00
_cell.angle_beta   90.00
_cell.angle_gamma   90.00
#
_symmetry.space_group_name_H-M   'P 1'
#
loop_
_entity.id
_entity.type
_entity.pdbx_description
1 polymer ?
#
loop_
_entity_poly.entity_id
_entity_poly.type
_entity_poly.pdbx_seq_one_letter_code
_entity_poly.pdbx_strand_id
1 'polypeptide(L)'
;MKSTLIRNRLLLTLGATLVLAAGCSKQERETATAKVENAYQTSTAAVGEAWSDLKDYTFDKSAEFQRRAEAVSSDLDAKIAKLKADYQGEKASASRQAAMERIASARATLAEKLAALSNATAATWDSAKAEVIAATKKLESAYDAAVADTADK
;
A
#
# COMPACT_ATOMS: atom_id res chain seq x y z
N MET A 1 -5.21 13.35 56.95
CA MET A 1 -5.66 12.90 55.61
C MET A 1 -4.48 12.25 54.92
N LYS A 2 -4.66 11.02 54.45
CA LYS A 2 -3.64 10.18 53.80
C LYS A 2 -3.52 10.60 52.34
N SER A 3 -2.28 10.78 51.85
CA SER A 3 -1.75 9.99 50.74
C SER A 3 -0.32 10.44 50.39
N THR A 4 0.53 9.43 50.39
CA THR A 4 1.97 9.41 50.15
C THR A 4 2.22 9.10 48.66
N LEU A 5 3.50 9.17 48.24
CA LEU A 5 4.12 8.50 47.09
C LEU A 5 4.10 9.29 45.76
N ILE A 6 5.09 9.28 44.86
CA ILE A 6 6.53 8.93 44.78
C ILE A 6 6.97 9.47 43.40
N ARG A 7 8.20 9.98 43.28
CA ARG A 7 8.87 10.31 42.00
C ARG A 7 9.06 9.03 41.17
N ASN A 8 8.71 9.02 39.89
CA ASN A 8 9.10 7.93 38.98
C ASN A 8 9.66 8.46 37.66
N ARG A 9 11.00 8.52 37.57
CA ARG A 9 11.73 8.43 36.31
C ARG A 9 11.96 6.95 36.03
N LEU A 10 11.25 6.37 35.07
CA LEU A 10 11.56 5.03 34.58
C LEU A 10 12.24 5.15 33.20
N LEU A 11 13.55 4.95 33.21
CA LEU A 11 14.33 4.49 32.07
C LEU A 11 13.82 3.09 31.70
N LEU A 12 13.35 2.89 30.47
CA LEU A 12 13.11 1.55 29.93
C LEU A 12 14.16 1.24 28.87
N THR A 13 15.31 0.75 29.34
CA THR A 13 16.27 -0.01 28.55
C THR A 13 15.63 -1.35 28.18
N LEU A 14 15.22 -1.52 26.91
CA LEU A 14 14.92 -2.84 26.37
C LEU A 14 16.15 -3.35 25.62
N GLY A 15 17.04 -4.00 26.36
CA GLY A 15 18.06 -4.86 25.79
C GLY A 15 17.40 -6.14 25.26
N ALA A 16 17.69 -6.46 24.00
CA ALA A 16 17.46 -7.80 23.45
C ALA A 16 18.79 -8.29 22.87
N THR A 17 19.67 -8.74 23.76
CA THR A 17 20.71 -9.71 23.41
C THR A 17 20.03 -11.03 23.08
N LEU A 18 20.12 -11.47 21.83
CA LEU A 18 19.99 -12.89 21.50
C LEU A 18 21.24 -13.34 20.75
N VAL A 19 22.02 -14.17 21.45
CA VAL A 19 23.24 -14.81 20.99
C VAL A 19 22.89 -16.26 20.63
N LEU A 20 23.27 -16.65 19.40
CA LEU A 20 23.49 -18.00 18.85
C LEU A 20 22.30 -18.97 18.76
N ALA A 21 22.04 -19.47 17.54
CA ALA A 21 22.43 -20.81 17.12
C ALA A 21 21.77 -21.16 15.77
N ALA A 22 22.52 -21.88 14.91
CA ALA A 22 22.02 -22.42 13.65
C ALA A 22 20.85 -23.40 13.89
N GLY A 23 19.69 -23.10 13.32
CA GLY A 23 18.52 -23.98 13.37
C GLY A 23 17.24 -23.27 12.95
N CYS A 24 17.02 -23.14 11.64
CA CYS A 24 15.78 -22.62 11.06
C CYS A 24 14.56 -23.42 11.54
N SER A 25 13.82 -22.90 12.52
CA SER A 25 12.49 -23.39 12.87
C SER A 25 11.44 -22.58 12.12
N LYS A 26 10.63 -23.33 11.36
CA LYS A 26 9.44 -22.99 10.54
C LYS A 26 8.48 -21.92 11.10
N GLN A 27 8.58 -21.59 12.38
CA GLN A 27 7.65 -20.75 13.13
C GLN A 27 7.86 -19.24 12.90
N GLU A 28 9.10 -18.77 12.67
CA GLU A 28 9.34 -17.35 12.33
C GLU A 28 8.83 -17.00 10.93
N ARG A 29 8.93 -17.96 9.98
CA ARG A 29 8.44 -17.81 8.61
C ARG A 29 6.92 -17.68 8.57
N GLU A 30 6.19 -18.46 9.38
CA GLU A 30 4.73 -18.36 9.46
C GLU A 30 4.27 -17.02 10.05
N THR A 31 4.96 -16.47 11.05
CA THR A 31 4.64 -15.12 11.57
C THR A 31 4.99 -14.00 10.60
N ALA A 32 6.07 -14.13 9.82
CA ALA A 32 6.44 -13.16 8.79
C ALA A 32 5.44 -13.19 7.63
N THR A 33 5.10 -14.37 7.12
CA THR A 33 4.06 -14.55 6.09
C THR A 33 2.70 -14.07 6.59
N ALA A 34 2.30 -14.37 7.82
CA ALA A 34 1.02 -13.91 8.38
C ALA A 34 0.95 -12.38 8.58
N LYS A 35 2.08 -11.71 8.89
CA LYS A 35 2.16 -10.24 8.96
C LYS A 35 2.12 -9.60 7.59
N VAL A 36 2.80 -10.18 6.60
CA VAL A 36 2.77 -9.72 5.21
C VAL A 36 1.38 -9.93 4.62
N GLU A 37 0.74 -11.05 4.90
CA GLU A 37 -0.61 -11.36 4.43
C GLU A 37 -1.67 -10.49 5.11
N ASN A 38 -1.54 -10.19 6.41
CA ASN A 38 -2.39 -9.19 7.07
C ASN A 38 -2.16 -7.78 6.51
N ALA A 39 -0.91 -7.37 6.27
CA ALA A 39 -0.61 -6.06 5.69
C ALA A 39 -1.15 -5.95 4.26
N TYR A 40 -0.99 -7.01 3.46
CA TYR A 40 -1.51 -7.16 2.09
C TYR A 40 -3.04 -7.09 2.06
N GLN A 41 -3.72 -7.83 2.94
CA GLN A 41 -5.18 -7.81 3.02
C GLN A 41 -5.70 -6.47 3.56
N THR A 42 -4.98 -5.83 4.47
CA THR A 42 -5.38 -4.53 5.03
C THR A 42 -5.25 -3.40 4.00
N SER A 43 -4.23 -3.41 3.14
CA SER A 43 -4.03 -2.36 2.12
C SER A 43 -5.03 -2.46 0.96
N THR A 44 -5.26 -3.65 0.42
CA THR A 44 -6.27 -3.85 -0.64
C THR A 44 -7.69 -3.69 -0.13
N ALA A 45 -7.97 -4.04 1.14
CA ALA A 45 -9.26 -3.76 1.76
C ALA A 45 -9.47 -2.25 1.98
N ALA A 46 -8.45 -1.53 2.47
CA ALA A 46 -8.56 -0.09 2.75
C ALA A 46 -8.92 0.74 1.51
N VAL A 47 -8.45 0.35 0.33
CA VAL A 47 -8.82 1.06 -0.91
C VAL A 47 -10.10 0.50 -1.52
N GLY A 48 -10.36 -0.81 -1.40
CA GLY A 48 -11.68 -1.37 -1.66
C GLY A 48 -12.79 -0.62 -0.93
N GLU A 49 -12.56 -0.28 0.34
CA GLU A 49 -13.42 0.57 1.17
C GLU A 49 -13.37 2.04 0.74
N ALA A 50 -12.21 2.59 0.38
CA ALA A 50 -12.11 3.97 -0.09
C ALA A 50 -12.98 4.26 -1.33
N TRP A 51 -13.28 3.25 -2.14
CA TRP A 51 -14.13 3.33 -3.32
C TRP A 51 -15.58 2.85 -3.09
N SER A 52 -15.87 2.06 -2.05
CA SER A 52 -17.23 1.55 -1.81
C SER A 52 -18.23 2.67 -1.59
N ASP A 53 -17.80 3.74 -0.93
CA ASP A 53 -18.62 4.91 -0.61
C ASP A 53 -18.80 5.84 -1.82
N LEU A 54 -18.04 5.61 -2.90
CA LEU A 54 -18.01 6.44 -4.10
C LEU A 54 -18.68 5.77 -5.29
N LYS A 55 -19.07 4.50 -5.17
CA LYS A 55 -19.71 3.74 -6.26
C LYS A 55 -21.01 4.41 -6.75
N ASP A 56 -21.73 5.07 -5.82
CA ASP A 56 -23.03 5.70 -6.07
C ASP A 56 -22.87 7.16 -6.55
N TYR A 57 -21.65 7.66 -6.73
CA TYR A 57 -21.41 9.01 -7.23
C TYR A 57 -21.85 9.12 -8.68
N THR A 58 -22.87 9.93 -8.90
CA THR A 58 -23.34 10.37 -10.22
C THR A 58 -22.46 11.49 -10.78
N PHE A 59 -22.67 11.87 -12.04
CA PHE A 59 -21.81 12.82 -12.75
C PHE A 59 -21.74 14.22 -12.10
N ASP A 60 -22.75 14.63 -11.34
CA ASP A 60 -22.76 15.86 -10.53
C ASP A 60 -21.67 15.87 -9.44
N LYS A 61 -21.22 14.69 -9.00
CA LYS A 61 -20.11 14.51 -8.04
C LYS A 61 -18.77 14.24 -8.72
N SER A 62 -18.67 14.40 -10.04
CA SER A 62 -17.47 14.06 -10.80
C SER A 62 -16.22 14.79 -10.32
N ALA A 63 -16.32 16.09 -10.02
CA ALA A 63 -15.20 16.87 -9.50
C ALA A 63 -14.70 16.37 -8.14
N GLU A 64 -15.61 15.86 -7.29
CA GLU A 64 -15.24 15.29 -5.99
C GLU A 64 -14.55 13.94 -6.13
N PHE A 65 -15.09 13.09 -7.01
CA PHE A 65 -14.46 11.81 -7.35
C PHE A 65 -13.06 12.01 -7.95
N GLN A 66 -12.90 12.97 -8.88
CA GLN A 66 -11.60 13.30 -9.49
C GLN A 66 -10.56 13.70 -8.44
N ARG A 67 -10.89 14.62 -7.53
CA ARG A 67 -9.98 15.03 -6.44
C ARG A 67 -9.59 13.84 -5.56
N ARG A 68 -10.53 12.95 -5.26
CA ARG A 68 -10.25 11.77 -4.45
C ARG A 68 -9.37 10.77 -5.19
N ALA A 69 -9.60 10.57 -6.48
CA ALA A 69 -8.80 9.71 -7.33
C ALA A 69 -7.35 10.23 -7.47
N GLU A 70 -7.17 11.54 -7.61
CA GLU A 70 -5.85 12.19 -7.59
C GLU A 70 -5.14 12.01 -6.25
N ALA A 71 -5.87 12.17 -5.13
CA ALA A 71 -5.32 11.97 -3.79
C ALA A 71 -4.84 10.52 -3.57
N VAL A 72 -5.64 9.53 -3.98
CA VAL A 72 -5.26 8.11 -3.91
C VAL A 72 -4.05 7.83 -4.81
N SER A 73 -4.04 8.34 -6.05
CA SER A 73 -2.89 8.19 -6.94
C SER A 73 -1.61 8.79 -6.33
N SER A 74 -1.71 9.96 -5.68
CA SER A 74 -0.57 10.61 -5.03
C SER A 74 -0.06 9.83 -3.82
N ASP A 75 -0.94 9.22 -3.03
CA ASP A 75 -0.57 8.37 -1.90
C ASP A 75 0.17 7.11 -2.38
N LEU A 76 -0.33 6.46 -3.43
CA LEU A 76 0.34 5.31 -4.04
C LEU A 76 1.71 5.69 -4.61
N ASP A 77 1.83 6.84 -5.27
CA ASP A 77 3.11 7.35 -5.76
C ASP A 77 4.12 7.57 -4.63
N ALA A 78 3.69 8.10 -3.49
CA ALA A 78 4.55 8.28 -2.32
C ALA A 78 5.02 6.94 -1.74
N LYS A 79 4.11 5.96 -1.63
CA LYS A 79 4.43 4.60 -1.20
C LYS A 79 5.43 3.92 -2.14
N ILE A 80 5.22 4.03 -3.45
CA ILE A 80 6.13 3.50 -4.47
C ILE A 80 7.51 4.16 -4.40
N ALA A 81 7.57 5.48 -4.19
CA ALA A 81 8.84 6.19 -4.04
C ALA A 81 9.64 5.67 -2.83
N LYS A 82 8.96 5.42 -1.71
CA LYS A 82 9.57 4.81 -0.52
C LYS A 82 10.08 3.41 -0.80
N LEU A 83 9.25 2.56 -1.43
CA LEU A 83 9.64 1.20 -1.83
C LEU A 83 10.88 1.20 -2.74
N LYS A 84 10.93 2.12 -3.71
CA LYS A 84 12.08 2.29 -4.60
C LYS A 84 13.34 2.71 -3.84
N ALA A 85 13.22 3.55 -2.81
CA ALA A 85 14.34 3.91 -1.94
C ALA A 85 14.85 2.71 -1.14
N ASP A 86 13.95 1.89 -0.60
CA ASP A 86 14.28 0.66 0.13
C ASP A 86 14.97 -0.39 -0.78
N TYR A 87 14.79 -0.29 -2.11
CA TYR A 87 15.40 -1.18 -3.09
C TYR A 87 16.83 -0.79 -3.48
N GLN A 88 17.33 0.38 -3.06
CA GLN A 88 18.67 0.88 -3.36
C GLN A 88 19.74 0.14 -2.53
N GLY A 89 20.07 -1.07 -2.95
CA GLY A 89 21.20 -1.88 -2.47
C GLY A 89 21.85 -2.65 -3.63
N GLU A 90 23.08 -3.14 -3.46
CA GLU A 90 24.05 -3.49 -4.54
C GLU A 90 23.66 -4.56 -5.58
N LYS A 91 22.44 -5.10 -5.56
CA LYS A 91 21.82 -5.79 -6.70
C LYS A 91 20.34 -5.96 -6.43
N ALA A 92 19.49 -5.13 -7.05
CA ALA A 92 18.09 -5.46 -7.18
C ALA A 92 18.00 -6.82 -7.90
N SER A 93 17.45 -7.84 -7.24
CA SER A 93 17.23 -9.14 -7.89
C SER A 93 16.36 -8.97 -9.13
N ALA A 94 16.43 -9.91 -10.07
CA ALA A 94 15.53 -9.93 -11.22
C ALA A 94 14.05 -9.86 -10.80
N SER A 95 13.70 -10.46 -9.66
CA SER A 95 12.35 -10.35 -9.05
C SER A 95 11.97 -8.90 -8.74
N ARG A 96 12.86 -8.15 -8.07
CA ARG A 96 12.63 -6.74 -7.73
C ARG A 96 12.52 -5.84 -8.97
N GLN A 97 13.32 -6.10 -10.00
CA GLN A 97 13.22 -5.39 -11.28
C GLN A 97 11.86 -5.65 -11.93
N ALA A 98 11.45 -6.91 -12.05
CA ALA A 98 10.15 -7.28 -12.60
C ALA A 98 8.97 -6.73 -11.77
N ALA A 99 9.11 -6.63 -10.44
CA ALA A 99 8.12 -5.99 -9.58
C ALA A 99 8.00 -4.48 -9.87
N MET A 100 9.13 -3.77 -10.01
CA MET A 100 9.15 -2.35 -10.36
C MET A 100 8.56 -2.09 -11.76
N GLU A 101 8.81 -2.96 -12.73
CA GLU A 101 8.20 -2.88 -14.07
C GLU A 101 6.67 -3.04 -14.03
N ARG A 102 6.17 -4.01 -13.23
CA ARG A 102 4.72 -4.18 -13.03
C ARG A 102 4.08 -2.95 -12.40
N ILE A 103 4.72 -2.38 -11.38
CA ILE A 103 4.27 -1.11 -10.76
C ILE A 103 4.26 0.01 -11.79
N ALA A 104 5.33 0.16 -12.59
CA ALA A 104 5.40 1.21 -13.61
C ALA A 104 4.28 1.07 -14.65
N SER A 105 3.99 -0.15 -15.11
CA SER A 105 2.91 -0.43 -16.05
C SER A 105 1.52 -0.14 -15.44
N ALA A 106 1.27 -0.56 -14.21
CA ALA A 106 0.02 -0.29 -13.52
C ALA A 106 -0.18 1.21 -13.26
N ARG A 107 0.88 1.94 -12.92
CA ARG A 107 0.86 3.40 -12.73
C ARG A 107 0.53 4.13 -14.04
N ALA A 108 1.14 3.72 -15.15
CA ALA A 108 0.81 4.28 -16.47
C ALA A 108 -0.66 4.03 -16.84
N THR A 109 -1.17 2.83 -16.54
CA THR A 109 -2.59 2.51 -16.74
C THR A 109 -3.49 3.42 -15.91
N LEU A 110 -3.19 3.62 -14.62
CA LEU A 110 -3.97 4.51 -13.76
C LEU A 110 -3.95 5.96 -14.28
N ALA A 111 -2.80 6.46 -14.70
CA ALA A 111 -2.68 7.79 -15.28
C ALA A 111 -3.55 7.96 -16.54
N GLU A 112 -3.56 6.96 -17.43
CA GLU A 112 -4.45 6.95 -18.60
C GLU A 112 -5.93 7.01 -18.18
N LYS A 113 -6.33 6.21 -17.18
CA LYS A 113 -7.74 6.17 -16.74
C LYS A 113 -8.17 7.44 -16.02
N LEU A 114 -7.28 8.10 -15.28
CA LEU A 114 -7.53 9.42 -14.70
C LEU A 114 -7.73 10.48 -15.80
N ALA A 115 -6.94 10.44 -16.87
CA ALA A 115 -7.13 11.32 -18.02
C ALA A 115 -8.43 11.03 -18.80
N ALA A 116 -8.84 9.76 -18.90
CA ALA A 116 -10.14 9.41 -19.49
C ALA A 116 -11.30 9.92 -18.62
N LEU A 117 -11.18 9.77 -17.29
CA LEU A 117 -12.14 10.27 -16.31
C LEU A 117 -12.29 11.80 -16.34
N SER A 118 -11.20 12.56 -16.56
CA SER A 118 -11.27 14.02 -16.67
C SER A 118 -12.05 14.49 -17.91
N ASN A 119 -12.13 13.64 -18.93
CA ASN A 119 -12.86 13.89 -20.17
C ASN A 119 -14.22 13.16 -20.22
N ALA A 120 -14.63 12.51 -19.12
CA ALA A 120 -15.87 11.76 -19.09
C ALA A 120 -17.09 12.70 -19.17
N THR A 121 -18.13 12.23 -19.84
CA THR A 121 -19.44 12.87 -19.91
C THR A 121 -20.40 12.12 -19.00
N ALA A 122 -21.61 12.65 -18.79
CA ALA A 122 -22.65 11.93 -18.06
C ALA A 122 -22.92 10.52 -18.61
N ALA A 123 -22.82 10.32 -19.94
CA ALA A 123 -23.03 9.03 -20.58
C ALA A 123 -21.88 8.03 -20.38
N THR A 124 -20.65 8.52 -20.20
CA THR A 124 -19.44 7.69 -20.02
C THR A 124 -18.94 7.63 -18.58
N TRP A 125 -19.59 8.37 -17.69
CA TRP A 125 -19.17 8.58 -16.30
C TRP A 125 -18.99 7.26 -15.55
N ASP A 126 -19.99 6.38 -15.56
CA ASP A 126 -19.94 5.15 -14.77
C ASP A 126 -18.84 4.20 -15.26
N SER A 127 -18.60 4.12 -16.57
CA SER A 127 -17.50 3.34 -17.13
C SER A 127 -16.15 3.92 -16.71
N ALA A 128 -15.96 5.23 -16.87
CA ALA A 128 -14.70 5.89 -16.51
C ALA A 128 -14.40 5.77 -15.00
N LYS A 129 -15.42 5.91 -14.16
CA LYS A 129 -15.35 5.71 -12.71
C LYS A 129 -14.90 4.29 -12.37
N ALA A 130 -15.54 3.28 -12.98
CA ALA A 130 -15.20 1.87 -12.77
C ALA A 130 -13.77 1.54 -13.23
N GLU A 131 -13.32 2.09 -14.36
CA GLU A 131 -11.97 1.91 -14.89
C GLU A 131 -10.90 2.49 -13.96
N VAL A 132 -11.12 3.67 -13.38
CA VAL A 132 -10.21 4.27 -12.39
C VAL A 132 -10.13 3.41 -11.13
N ILE A 133 -11.26 2.94 -10.62
CA ILE A 133 -11.31 2.04 -9.44
C ILE A 133 -10.52 0.75 -9.73
N ALA A 134 -10.72 0.15 -10.91
CA ALA A 134 -10.02 -1.08 -11.29
C ALA A 134 -8.51 -0.85 -11.47
N ALA A 135 -8.11 0.26 -12.11
CA ALA A 135 -6.70 0.60 -12.29
C ALA A 135 -5.99 0.88 -10.95
N THR A 136 -6.68 1.52 -10.01
CA THR A 136 -6.17 1.76 -8.65
C THR A 136 -5.91 0.45 -7.92
N LYS A 137 -6.89 -0.47 -7.90
CA LYS A 137 -6.74 -1.81 -7.30
C LYS A 137 -5.59 -2.60 -7.91
N LYS A 138 -5.38 -2.46 -9.23
CA LYS A 138 -4.27 -3.12 -9.93
C LYS A 138 -2.91 -2.56 -9.49
N LEU A 139 -2.80 -1.24 -9.31
CA LEU A 139 -1.56 -0.62 -8.83
C LEU A 139 -1.24 -1.04 -7.39
N GLU A 140 -2.25 -1.09 -6.53
CA GLU A 140 -2.11 -1.59 -5.15
C GLU A 140 -1.65 -3.03 -5.11
N SER A 141 -2.32 -3.93 -5.84
CA SER A 141 -1.91 -5.33 -5.88
C SER A 141 -0.47 -5.49 -6.38
N ALA A 142 -0.04 -4.69 -7.37
CA ALA A 142 1.35 -4.69 -7.83
C ALA A 142 2.32 -4.16 -6.76
N TYR A 143 1.95 -3.12 -6.02
CA TYR A 143 2.72 -2.59 -4.90
C TYR A 143 2.83 -3.60 -3.77
N ASP A 144 1.72 -4.20 -3.35
CA ASP A 144 1.69 -5.15 -2.24
C ASP A 144 2.49 -6.42 -2.57
N ALA A 145 2.38 -6.91 -3.81
CA ALA A 145 3.21 -8.02 -4.29
C ALA A 145 4.72 -7.68 -4.25
N ALA A 146 5.08 -6.44 -4.58
CA ALA A 146 6.47 -5.98 -4.50
C ALA A 146 6.95 -5.90 -3.04
N VAL A 147 6.14 -5.37 -2.13
CA VAL A 147 6.45 -5.34 -0.69
C VAL A 147 6.61 -6.77 -0.14
N ALA A 148 5.73 -7.70 -0.51
CA ALA A 148 5.83 -9.10 -0.07
C ALA A 148 7.13 -9.77 -0.52
N ASP A 149 7.60 -9.52 -1.76
CA ASP A 149 8.90 -10.01 -2.27
C ASP A 149 10.09 -9.50 -1.45
N THR A 150 9.95 -8.38 -0.71
CA THR A 150 11.01 -7.89 0.18
C THR A 150 11.05 -8.52 1.55
N ALA A 151 9.95 -9.13 2.01
CA ALA A 151 9.82 -9.68 3.36
C ALA A 151 10.18 -11.18 3.46
N ASP A 152 10.37 -11.88 2.34
CA ASP A 152 10.78 -13.30 2.28
C ASP A 152 12.31 -13.48 2.22
N LYS A 153 13.09 -12.45 2.59
CA LYS A 153 14.55 -12.47 2.75
C LYS A 153 14.96 -12.13 4.17
#